data_AF-A0AAD9QRS9-F1
#
_entry.id   AF-A0AAD9QRS9-F1
#
_cell.length_a   1.000
_cell.length_b   1.000
_cell.length_c   1.000
_cell.angle_alpha   90.00
_cell.angle_beta   90.00
_cell.angle_gamma   90.00
#
_symmetry.space_group_name_H-M   'P 1'
#
loop_
_entity.id
_entity.type
_entity.pdbx_description
1 polymer ?
#
loop_
_entity_poly.entity_id
_entity_poly.type
_entity_poly.pdbx_seq_one_letter_code
_entity_poly.pdbx_strand_id
1 'polypeptide(L)'
;MDDGNLSVLASAQEDFSSHLIAYIESLLGKIKCNKSCGPDNITPKILKLSRTPALAVPLTNFLNHRIATSTWANEWKLSHVHTSFQKR
;
A
#
# COMPACT_ATOMS: atom_id res chain seq x y z
N MET A 1 -23.83 -32.02 6.10
CA MET A 1 -23.89 -30.81 5.25
C MET A 1 -23.77 -29.64 6.20
N ASP A 2 -22.53 -29.19 6.41
CA ASP A 2 -22.17 -28.10 7.32
C ASP A 2 -21.49 -27.02 6.47
N ASP A 3 -22.23 -26.52 5.47
CA ASP A 3 -21.76 -25.53 4.50
C ASP A 3 -21.88 -24.09 5.05
N GLY A 4 -22.43 -23.93 6.27
CA GLY A 4 -22.73 -22.63 6.88
C GLY A 4 -21.53 -21.91 7.51
N ASN A 5 -20.43 -22.62 7.81
CA ASN A 5 -19.28 -22.02 8.49
C ASN A 5 -18.24 -21.42 7.51
N LEU A 6 -18.17 -21.93 6.26
CA LEU A 6 -17.27 -21.37 5.24
C LEU A 6 -17.77 -20.02 4.69
N SER A 7 -19.09 -19.84 4.55
CA SER A 7 -19.66 -18.60 4.00
C SER A 7 -19.48 -17.41 4.94
N VAL A 8 -19.63 -17.63 6.25
CA VAL A 8 -19.44 -16.58 7.27
C VAL A 8 -17.98 -16.12 7.34
N LEU A 9 -17.02 -17.06 7.22
CA LEU A 9 -15.60 -16.74 7.17
C LEU A 9 -15.21 -16.01 5.87
N ALA A 10 -15.80 -16.39 4.73
CA ALA A 10 -15.60 -15.70 3.46
C ALA A 10 -16.16 -14.27 3.51
N SER A 11 -17.37 -14.07 4.06
CA SER A 11 -17.97 -12.75 4.23
C SER A 11 -17.19 -11.87 5.20
N ALA A 12 -16.68 -12.43 6.31
CA ALA A 12 -15.79 -11.68 7.21
C ALA A 12 -14.48 -11.28 6.50
N GLN A 13 -13.90 -12.17 5.69
CA GLN A 13 -12.69 -11.88 4.92
C GLN A 13 -12.92 -10.81 3.84
N GLU A 14 -14.09 -10.78 3.21
CA GLU A 14 -14.51 -9.72 2.27
C GLU A 14 -14.72 -8.38 2.98
N ASP A 15 -15.33 -8.38 4.17
CA ASP A 15 -15.57 -7.17 4.98
C ASP A 15 -14.25 -6.54 5.45
N PHE A 16 -13.30 -7.34 5.95
CA PHE A 16 -11.97 -6.84 6.32
C PHE A 16 -11.20 -6.31 5.10
N SER A 17 -11.35 -6.94 3.94
CA SER A 17 -10.70 -6.51 2.69
C SER A 17 -11.21 -5.14 2.24
N SER A 18 -12.53 -4.93 2.25
CA SER A 18 -13.14 -3.65 1.82
C SER A 18 -12.69 -2.47 2.69
N HIS A 19 -12.60 -2.68 4.01
CA HIS A 19 -12.15 -1.65 4.94
C HIS A 19 -10.67 -1.32 4.75
N LEU A 20 -9.84 -2.33 4.48
CA LEU A 20 -8.43 -2.14 4.20
C LEU A 20 -8.20 -1.39 2.88
N ILE A 21 -8.98 -1.70 1.84
CA ILE A 21 -8.93 -0.99 0.55
C ILE A 21 -9.24 0.50 0.77
N ALA A 22 -10.34 0.82 1.46
CA ALA A 22 -10.71 2.20 1.77
C ALA A 22 -9.64 2.91 2.62
N TYR A 23 -9.02 2.19 3.56
CA TYR A 23 -7.92 2.70 4.35
C TYR A 23 -6.70 3.05 3.49
N ILE A 24 -6.28 2.15 2.58
CA ILE A 24 -5.16 2.40 1.66
C ILE A 24 -5.46 3.59 0.75
N GLU A 25 -6.68 3.71 0.22
CA GLU A 25 -7.08 4.88 -0.56
C GLU A 25 -6.94 6.17 0.25
N SER A 26 -7.31 6.15 1.53
CA SER A 26 -7.15 7.29 2.43
C SER A 26 -5.67 7.68 2.62
N LEU A 27 -4.78 6.69 2.70
CA LEU A 27 -3.34 6.89 2.82
C LEU A 27 -2.76 7.49 1.53
N LEU A 28 -3.12 6.94 0.37
CA LEU A 28 -2.72 7.46 -0.95
C LEU A 28 -3.14 8.93 -1.11
N GLY A 29 -4.34 9.29 -0.64
CA GLY A 29 -4.82 10.67 -0.63
C GLY A 29 -4.02 11.64 0.26
N LYS A 30 -3.41 11.13 1.32
CA LYS A 30 -2.61 11.92 2.29
C LYS A 30 -1.15 12.07 1.87
N ILE A 31 -0.72 11.43 0.79
CA ILE A 31 0.65 11.55 0.27
C ILE A 31 0.97 13.02 -0.06
N LYS A 32 2.15 13.45 0.39
CA LYS A 32 2.70 14.79 0.12
C LYS A 32 3.45 14.76 -1.22
N CYS A 33 2.90 15.44 -2.22
CA CYS A 33 3.46 15.43 -3.59
C CYS A 33 4.85 16.08 -3.71
N ASN A 34 5.26 16.89 -2.74
CA ASN A 34 6.54 17.62 -2.73
C ASN A 34 7.69 16.84 -2.09
N LYS A 35 7.49 15.57 -1.77
CA LYS A 35 8.53 14.68 -1.25
C LYS A 35 9.30 14.04 -2.40
N SER A 36 10.57 13.72 -2.13
CA SER A 36 11.41 12.96 -3.05
C SER A 36 10.86 11.54 -3.25
N CYS A 37 11.11 10.98 -4.43
CA CYS A 37 10.85 9.56 -4.69
C CYS A 37 11.75 8.66 -3.84
N GLY A 38 11.28 7.45 -3.58
CA GLY A 38 12.11 6.38 -3.03
C GLY A 38 13.08 5.79 -4.07
N PRO A 39 13.80 4.71 -3.71
CA PRO A 39 14.63 3.92 -4.63
C PRO A 39 13.89 3.38 -5.85
N ASP A 40 12.56 3.26 -5.74
CA ASP A 40 11.64 2.86 -6.82
C ASP A 40 11.46 3.92 -7.91
N ASN A 41 11.93 5.15 -7.68
CA ASN A 41 11.73 6.32 -8.53
C ASN A 41 10.25 6.65 -8.83
N ILE A 42 9.32 6.13 -8.00
CA ILE A 42 7.89 6.40 -8.15
C ILE A 42 7.58 7.74 -7.48
N THR A 43 7.08 8.69 -8.26
CA THR A 43 6.78 10.02 -7.75
C THR A 43 5.54 10.00 -6.84
N PRO A 44 5.58 10.65 -5.65
CA PRO A 44 4.42 10.76 -4.76
C PRO A 44 3.16 11.32 -5.42
N LYS A 45 3.34 12.20 -6.43
CA LYS A 45 2.26 12.75 -7.25
C LYS A 45 1.51 11.68 -8.06
N ILE A 46 2.23 10.71 -8.63
CA ILE A 46 1.63 9.62 -9.42
C ILE A 46 0.80 8.74 -8.50
N LEU A 47 1.33 8.34 -7.34
CA LEU A 47 0.60 7.54 -6.36
C LEU A 47 -0.71 8.21 -5.90
N LYS A 48 -0.68 9.53 -5.70
CA LYS A 48 -1.87 10.30 -5.33
C LYS A 48 -2.90 10.41 -6.45
N LEU A 49 -2.46 10.56 -7.70
CA LEU A 49 -3.34 10.59 -8.87
C LEU A 49 -3.94 9.21 -9.15
N SER A 50 -3.18 8.15 -8.91
CA SER A 50 -3.61 6.75 -9.01
C SER A 50 -4.38 6.27 -7.78
N ARG A 51 -4.97 7.17 -6.99
CA ARG A 51 -5.86 6.86 -5.86
C ARG A 51 -7.18 6.31 -6.41
N THR A 52 -7.15 5.07 -6.87
CA THR A 52 -8.29 4.33 -7.39
C THR A 52 -8.29 2.92 -6.83
N PRO A 53 -9.43 2.21 -6.85
CA PRO A 53 -9.49 0.80 -6.49
C PRO A 53 -8.49 -0.06 -7.27
N ALA A 54 -8.17 0.33 -8.51
CA ALA A 54 -7.21 -0.36 -9.37
C ALA A 54 -5.78 -0.40 -8.77
N LEU A 55 -5.40 0.56 -7.91
CA LEU A 55 -4.13 0.53 -7.18
C LEU A 55 -4.31 0.05 -5.73
N ALA A 56 -5.41 0.43 -5.07
CA ALA A 56 -5.65 0.10 -3.67
C ALA A 56 -5.88 -1.41 -3.43
N VAL A 57 -6.57 -2.09 -4.34
CA VAL A 57 -6.80 -3.54 -4.28
C VAL A 57 -5.50 -4.35 -4.37
N PRO A 58 -4.64 -4.18 -5.40
CA PRO A 58 -3.39 -4.94 -5.46
C PRO A 58 -2.43 -4.60 -4.31
N LEU A 59 -2.41 -3.36 -3.81
CA LEU A 59 -1.63 -3.00 -2.62
C LEU A 59 -2.16 -3.71 -1.36
N THR A 60 -3.48 -3.79 -1.20
CA THR A 60 -4.13 -4.52 -0.10
C THR A 60 -3.72 -5.99 -0.13
N ASN A 61 -3.85 -6.63 -1.30
CA ASN A 61 -3.49 -8.04 -1.47
C ASN A 61 -2.00 -8.29 -1.22
N PHE A 62 -1.14 -7.39 -1.70
CA PHE A 62 0.29 -7.47 -1.46
C PHE A 62 0.62 -7.39 0.04
N LEU A 63 0.07 -6.41 0.76
CA LEU A 63 0.32 -6.24 2.20
C LEU A 63 -0.22 -7.42 3.01
N ASN A 64 -1.43 -7.89 2.69
CA ASN A 64 -2.01 -9.07 3.34
C ASN A 64 -1.14 -10.31 3.14
N HIS A 65 -0.65 -10.53 1.92
CA HIS A 65 0.27 -11.63 1.63
C HIS A 65 1.59 -11.52 2.42
N ARG A 66 2.16 -10.31 2.53
CA ARG A 66 3.38 -10.05 3.31
C ARG A 66 3.19 -10.29 4.80
N ILE A 67 2.06 -9.84 5.37
CA ILE A 67 1.70 -10.09 6.76
C ILE A 67 1.51 -11.60 7.01
N ALA A 68 0.74 -12.28 6.15
CA ALA A 68 0.47 -13.71 6.29
C ALA A 68 1.74 -14.57 6.23
N THR A 69 2.69 -14.18 5.38
CA THR A 69 3.99 -14.87 5.25
C THR A 69 5.03 -14.41 6.27
N SER A 70 4.70 -13.42 7.11
CA SER A 70 5.66 -12.75 8.00
C SER A 70 6.92 -12.25 7.28
N THR A 71 6.78 -11.86 6.00
CA THR A 71 7.87 -11.32 5.19
C THR A 71 7.64 -9.85 4.93
N TRP A 72 8.67 -9.02 5.11
CA TRP A 72 8.64 -7.61 4.77
C TRP A 72 9.69 -7.31 3.70
N ALA A 73 9.42 -6.32 2.84
CA ALA A 73 10.42 -5.85 1.91
C ALA A 73 11.57 -5.23 2.71
N ASN A 74 12.79 -5.73 2.61
CA ASN A 74 13.93 -5.17 3.34
C ASN A 74 14.35 -3.79 2.81
N GLU A 75 13.99 -3.49 1.57
CA GLU A 75 14.45 -2.31 0.84
C GLU A 75 13.58 -1.06 1.03
N TRP A 76 12.41 -1.18 1.67
CA TRP A 76 11.50 -0.06 1.94
C TRP A 76 12.10 1.05 2.83
N LYS A 77 13.20 0.76 3.54
CA LYS A 77 13.97 1.73 4.34
C LYS A 77 15.19 2.29 3.61
N LEU A 78 15.47 1.85 2.39
CA LEU A 78 16.56 2.41 1.60
C LEU A 78 16.17 3.82 1.16
N SER A 79 17.04 4.79 1.46
CA SER A 79 16.90 6.17 1.00
C SER A 79 17.92 6.46 -0.08
N HIS A 80 17.52 7.16 -1.15
CA HIS A 80 18.47 7.78 -2.05
C HIS A 80 19.29 8.83 -1.30
N VAL A 81 20.58 8.57 -1.09
CA VAL A 81 21.51 9.57 -0.56
C VAL A 81 21.88 10.52 -1.69
N HIS A 82 21.17 11.64 -1.79
CA HIS A 82 21.55 12.73 -2.69
C HIS A 82 22.46 13.72 -1.95
N THR A 83 23.69 13.91 -2.44
CA THR A 83 24.54 15.01 -1.99
C THR A 83 23.95 16.33 -2.48
N SER A 84 23.37 17.14 -1.59
CA SER A 84 22.97 18.51 -1.92
C SER A 84 24.18 19.44 -1.83
N PHE A 85 24.67 19.88 -2.99
CA PHE A 85 25.64 20.98 -3.02
C PHE A 85 24.90 22.29 -2.72
N GLN A 86 25.12 22.89 -1.55
CA GLN A 86 24.75 24.28 -1.33
C GLN A 86 25.77 25.17 -2.02
N LYS A 87 25.29 26.03 -2.93
CA LYS A 87 26.10 27.07 -3.56
C LYS A 87 26.31 28.18 -2.52
N ARG A 88 27.56 28.39 -2.09
CA ARG A 88 27.96 29.57 -1.32
C ARG A 88 28.05 30.79 -2.22
#